data_AF-A0A286C7B8-F1
#
_entry.id   AF-A0A286C7B8-F1
#
_cell.length_a   1.000
_cell.length_b   1.000
_cell.length_c   1.000
_cell.angle_alpha   90.00
_cell.angle_beta   90.00
_cell.angle_gamma   90.00
#
_symmetry.space_group_name_H-M   'P 1'
#
loop_
_entity.id
_entity.type
_entity.pdbx_description
1 polymer ?
#
loop_
_entity_poly.entity_id
_entity_poly.type
_entity_poly.pdbx_seq_one_letter_code
_entity_poly.pdbx_strand_id
1 'polypeptide(L)' 'MKLADLVRDAGTGQLSQTKLWTNIAYAVGTIAFLYPVVKSGTPPDPESLLIYLGVVGSHCAVSKFISMKYRNVP' A
#
# COMPACT_ATOMS: atom_id res chain seq x y z
N MET A 1 -6.74 14.95 -2.52
CA MET A 1 -6.43 13.74 -3.30
C MET A 1 -7.71 13.26 -3.93
N LYS A 2 -7.78 13.22 -5.26
CA LYS A 2 -8.86 12.54 -5.98
C LYS A 2 -8.52 11.04 -6.03
N LEU A 3 -9.53 10.17 -6.06
CA LEU A 3 -9.30 8.72 -6.18
C LEU A 3 -8.43 8.38 -7.41
N ALA A 4 -8.56 9.18 -8.47
CA ALA A 4 -7.75 9.07 -9.69
C ALA A 4 -6.24 9.25 -9.44
N ASP A 5 -5.83 10.00 -8.42
CA ASP A 5 -4.42 10.26 -8.09
C ASP A 5 -3.71 8.99 -7.54
N LEU A 6 -4.48 8.00 -7.07
CA LEU A 6 -3.96 6.71 -6.61
C LEU A 6 -3.47 5.85 -7.77
N VAL A 7 -4.06 5.99 -8.95
CA VAL A 7 -3.73 5.16 -10.13
C VAL A 7 -3.03 5.95 -11.23
N ARG A 8 -3.02 7.29 -11.15
CA ARG A 8 -2.38 8.15 -12.15
C ARG A 8 -1.03 8.66 -11.68
N ASP A 9 -0.13 8.83 -12.64
CA ASP A 9 1.13 9.52 -12.45
C ASP A 9 0.89 11.02 -12.27
N ALA A 10 1.65 11.63 -11.35
CA ALA A 10 1.44 13.04 -10.98
C ALA A 10 2.06 14.02 -11.98
N GLY A 11 3.07 13.59 -12.76
CA GLY A 11 3.74 14.43 -13.76
C GLY A 11 3.05 14.38 -15.13
N THR A 12 2.58 13.20 -15.53
CA THR A 12 2.00 12.98 -16.86
C THR A 12 0.47 12.91 -16.87
N GLY A 13 -0.17 12.71 -15.72
CA GLY A 13 -1.62 12.50 -15.62
C GLY A 13 -2.12 11.17 -16.21
N GLN A 14 -1.22 10.35 -16.76
CA GLN A 14 -1.52 9.04 -17.33
C GLN A 14 -1.63 7.97 -16.25
N LEU A 15 -2.18 6.81 -16.61
CA LEU A 15 -2.27 5.67 -15.71
C LEU A 15 -0.86 5.14 -15.40
N SER A 16 -0.49 5.09 -14.13
CA SER A 16 0.78 4.51 -13.69
C SER A 16 0.58 3.03 -13.39
N GLN A 17 1.12 2.17 -14.25
CA GLN A 17 1.07 0.72 -14.07
C GLN A 17 1.64 0.32 -12.69
N THR A 18 2.75 0.92 -12.27
CA THR A 18 3.35 0.66 -10.96
C THR A 18 2.40 1.00 -9.81
N LYS A 19 1.82 2.21 -9.81
CA LYS A 19 0.87 2.60 -8.74
C LYS A 19 -0.39 1.72 -8.73
N LEU A 20 -0.88 1.34 -9.90
CA LEU A 20 -2.03 0.45 -10.01
C LEU A 20 -1.72 -0.91 -9.36
N TRP A 21 -0.63 -1.56 -9.75
CA TRP A 21 -0.26 -2.86 -9.20
C TRP A 21 0.10 -2.80 -7.72
N THR A 22 0.73 -1.73 -7.25
CA THR A 22 0.97 -1.51 -5.81
C THR A 22 -0.35 -1.47 -5.03
N ASN A 23 -1.35 -0.71 -5.50
CA ASN A 23 -2.64 -0.62 -4.82
C ASN A 23 -3.43 -1.94 -4.89
N ILE A 24 -3.33 -2.69 -6.00
CA ILE A 24 -3.93 -4.03 -6.11
C ILE A 24 -3.27 -4.98 -5.10
N ALA A 25 -1.94 -4.99 -5.02
CA ALA A 25 -1.21 -5.82 -4.06
C ALA A 25 -1.56 -5.47 -2.62
N TYR A 26 -1.72 -4.17 -2.32
CA TYR A 26 -2.22 -3.71 -1.03
C TYR A 26 -3.63 -4.20 -0.75
N ALA A 27 -4.57 -4.05 -1.68
CA ALA A 27 -5.93 -4.53 -1.51
C ALA A 27 -5.97 -6.05 -1.26
N VAL A 28 -5.23 -6.84 -2.06
CA VAL A 28 -5.15 -8.29 -1.88
C VAL A 28 -4.54 -8.66 -0.54
N GLY A 29 -3.43 -8.02 -0.14
CA GLY A 29 -2.79 -8.25 1.15
C GLY A 29 -3.69 -7.89 2.33
N THR A 30 -4.40 -6.76 2.25
CA THR A 30 -5.34 -6.32 3.29
C THR A 30 -6.55 -7.26 3.37
N ILE A 31 -7.08 -7.73 2.24
CA ILE A 31 -8.17 -8.72 2.20
C ILE A 31 -7.71 -10.03 2.81
N ALA A 32 -6.54 -10.54 2.43
CA ALA A 32 -6.00 -11.79 2.98
C ALA A 32 -5.79 -11.69 4.50
N PHE A 33 -5.32 -10.53 4.99
CA PHE A 33 -5.14 -10.26 6.42
C PHE A 33 -6.47 -10.14 7.18
N LEU A 34 -7.50 -9.51 6.59
CA LEU A 34 -8.81 -9.32 7.22
C LEU A 34 -9.75 -10.52 7.09
N TYR A 35 -9.59 -11.35 6.07
CA TYR A 35 -10.50 -12.45 5.77
C TYR A 35 -10.71 -13.42 6.95
N PRO A 36 -9.66 -13.87 7.67
CA PRO A 36 -9.84 -14.69 8.87
C PRO A 36 -10.60 -13.95 9.96
N VAL A 37 -10.28 -12.67 10.20
CA VAL A 37 -10.93 -11.85 11.24
C VAL A 37 -12.42 -11.72 10.97
N VAL A 38 -12.81 -11.44 9.72
CA VAL A 38 -14.22 -11.26 9.33
C VAL A 38 -14.98 -12.58 9.35
N LYS A 39 -14.36 -13.69 8.96
CA LYS A 39 -15.04 -14.99 8.83
C LYS A 39 -15.15 -15.76 10.14
N SER A 40 -14.11 -15.76 10.97
CA SER A 40 -14.05 -16.56 12.19
C SER A 40 -14.02 -15.73 13.47
N GLY A 41 -13.96 -14.39 13.39
CA GLY A 41 -13.88 -13.51 14.56
C GLY A 41 -12.56 -13.64 15.34
N THR A 42 -11.64 -14.44 14.83
CA THR A 42 -10.34 -14.70 15.44
C THR A 42 -9.36 -13.62 15.03
N PRO A 43 -8.57 -13.07 15.96
CA PRO A 43 -7.52 -12.12 15.61
C PRO A 43 -6.51 -12.75 14.65
N PRO A 44 -5.86 -11.95 13.79
CA PRO A 44 -4.80 -12.44 12.91
C PRO A 44 -3.65 -13.02 13.75
N ASP A 45 -3.04 -14.09 13.27
CA ASP A 45 -1.82 -14.62 13.87
C ASP A 45 -0.67 -13.60 13.81
N PRO A 46 0.25 -13.61 14.80
CA PRO A 46 1.36 -12.66 14.84
C PRO A 46 2.25 -12.70 13.59
N GLU A 47 2.37 -13.86 12.94
CA GLU A 47 3.15 -14.03 11.71
C GLU A 47 2.51 -13.29 10.53
N SER A 48 1.21 -13.47 10.31
CA SER A 48 0.45 -12.74 9.28
C SER A 48 0.47 -11.23 9.51
N LEU A 49 0.42 -10.80 10.77
CA LEU A 49 0.56 -9.39 11.13
C LEU A 49 1.96 -8.86 10.81
N LEU A 50 3.02 -9.60 11.15
CA LEU A 50 4.40 -9.27 10.82
C LEU A 50 4.63 -9.21 9.30
N ILE A 51 4.08 -10.17 8.54
CA ILE A 51 4.17 -10.18 7.08
C ILE A 51 3.44 -8.97 6.49
N TYR A 52 2.22 -8.69 6.96
CA TYR A 52 1.42 -7.56 6.47
C TYR A 52 2.10 -6.20 6.77
N LEU A 53 2.53 -5.96 8.01
CA LEU A 53 3.29 -4.76 8.38
C LEU A 53 4.64 -4.70 7.67
N GLY A 54 5.30 -5.85 7.52
CA GLY A 54 6.59 -5.99 6.86
C GLY A 54 6.54 -5.65 5.38
N VAL A 55 5.44 -5.92 4.67
CA VAL A 55 5.30 -5.61 3.24
C VAL A 55 4.59 -4.27 3.02
N VAL A 56 3.37 -4.14 3.54
CA VAL A 56 2.53 -2.96 3.30
C VAL A 56 3.02 -1.77 4.11
N GLY A 57 3.30 -1.99 5.39
CA GLY A 57 3.79 -0.96 6.31
C GLY A 57 5.16 -0.43 5.90
N SER A 58 6.12 -1.31 5.59
CA SER A 58 7.46 -0.90 5.15
C SER A 58 7.42 -0.13 3.83
N HIS A 59 6.66 -0.59 2.82
CA HIS A 59 6.54 0.13 1.55
C HIS A 59 5.93 1.53 1.77
N CYS A 60 4.94 1.67 2.66
CA CYS A 60 4.35 2.96 2.97
C CYS A 60 5.36 3.89 3.68
N ALA A 61 6.11 3.37 4.65
CA ALA A 61 7.14 4.12 5.37
C ALA A 61 8.29 4.56 4.45
N VAL A 62 8.82 3.64 3.64
CA VAL A 62 9.90 3.90 2.68
C VAL A 62 9.45 4.85 1.58
N SER A 63 8.25 4.65 1.01
CA SER A 63 7.71 5.54 -0.02
C SER A 63 7.55 6.97 0.50
N LYS A 64 7.06 7.13 1.74
CA LYS A 64 6.94 8.44 2.38
C LYS A 64 8.32 9.05 2.68
N PHE A 65 9.27 8.25 3.16
CA PHE A 65 10.63 8.71 3.43
C PHE A 65 11.34 9.19 2.15
N ILE A 66 11.24 8.41 1.06
CA ILE A 66 11.74 8.77 -0.26
C ILE A 66 11.07 10.05 -0.74
N SER A 67 9.73 10.13 -0.69
CA SER A 67 9.01 11.34 -1.08
C SER A 67 9.47 12.57 -0.30
N MET A 68 9.67 12.47 1.01
CA MET A 68 10.19 13.58 1.82
C MET A 68 11.63 13.96 1.44
N LYS A 69 12.49 12.98 1.16
CA LYS A 69 13.88 13.20 0.75
C LYS A 69 13.97 13.91 -0.61
N TYR A 70 13.14 13.51 -1.58
CA TYR A 70 13.19 14.03 -2.96
C TYR A 70 12.23 15.21 -3.21
N ARG A 71 11.37 15.58 -2.26
CA ARG A 71 10.48 16.74 -2.38
C ARG A 71 11.20 18.10 -2.36
N ASN A 72 12.46 18.14 -1.93
CA ASN A 72 13.29 19.35 -1.84
C ASN A 72 14.39 19.43 -2.92
N VAL A 73 14.33 18.62 -3.97
CA VAL A 73 15.24 18.80 -5.11
C VAL A 73 14.61 19.88 -6.01
N PRO A 74 15.30 21.02 -6.25
CA PRO A 74 14.76 22.15 -7.02
C PRO A 74 14.42 21.79 -8.47
#